data_AF-K2ER73-F1
#
_entry.id   AF-K2ER73-F1
#
_cell.length_a   1.000
_cell.length_b   1.000
_cell.length_c   1.000
_cell.angle_alpha   90.00
_cell.angle_beta   90.00
_cell.angle_gamma   90.00
#
_symmetry.space_group_name_H-M   'P 1'
#
loop_
_entity.id
_entity.type
_entity.pdbx_description
1 polymer ?
#
loop_
_entity_poly.entity_id
_entity_poly.type
_entity_poly.pdbx_seq_one_letter_code
_entity_poly.pdbx_strand_id
1 'polypeptide(L)'
;MRNMQISNKLPQFERFPALFITSGEYEAHFYIAFQGKLELKKILKMPPREEAKEKQGFTGHKAGMQDLSSLSHKGKYAEDLKMKFARNVHAIVHDILADSNMEEIYVFAPKFVMVRILAGLDKNEQKKVRMQFYNEYTKNNPIELIKIFQKEIDKIQKEIIQSPVQRPLIT
;
A
#
# COMPACT_ATOMS: atom_id res chain seq x y z
N MET A 1 -2.51 3.96 21.22
CA MET A 1 -2.71 3.27 19.92
C MET A 1 -4.21 3.25 19.62
N ARG A 2 -4.61 3.41 18.35
CA ARG A 2 -6.03 3.40 17.96
C ARG A 2 -6.39 1.99 17.51
N ASN A 3 -7.31 1.36 18.24
CA ASN A 3 -7.70 -0.03 18.01
C ASN A 3 -9.19 -0.06 17.63
N MET A 4 -9.52 -0.85 16.62
CA MET A 4 -10.88 -1.04 16.12
C MET A 4 -11.23 -2.52 16.20
N GLN A 5 -12.47 -2.82 16.58
CA GLN A 5 -12.96 -4.19 16.62
C GLN A 5 -13.49 -4.57 15.23
N ILE A 6 -13.04 -5.72 14.74
CA ILE A 6 -13.56 -6.34 13.52
C ILE A 6 -14.85 -7.06 13.89
N SER A 7 -15.92 -6.81 13.12
CA SER A 7 -17.19 -7.53 13.30
C SER A 7 -17.01 -9.03 13.14
N ASN A 8 -17.66 -9.85 13.97
CA ASN A 8 -17.58 -11.32 13.90
C ASN A 8 -18.03 -11.92 12.55
N LYS A 9 -18.71 -11.13 11.70
CA LYS A 9 -19.09 -11.52 10.33
C LYS A 9 -17.94 -11.36 9.32
N LEU A 10 -16.81 -10.82 9.73
CA LEU A 10 -15.62 -10.57 8.92
C LEU A 10 -14.45 -11.42 9.43
N PRO A 11 -13.37 -11.58 8.64
CA PRO A 11 -12.21 -12.38 9.01
C PRO A 11 -11.57 -11.88 10.29
N GLN A 12 -11.32 -12.80 11.22
CA GLN A 12 -10.79 -12.46 12.55
C GLN A 12 -9.26 -12.58 12.62
N PHE A 13 -8.58 -13.17 11.62
CA PHE A 13 -7.12 -13.36 11.61
C PHE A 13 -6.63 -14.04 12.90
N GLU A 14 -7.24 -15.18 13.25
CA GLU A 14 -6.97 -15.87 14.53
C GLU A 14 -5.64 -16.60 14.55
N ARG A 15 -5.19 -17.08 13.38
CA ARG A 15 -4.05 -18.00 13.28
C ARG A 15 -2.72 -17.27 13.26
N PHE A 16 -2.63 -16.20 12.47
CA PHE A 16 -1.44 -15.38 12.33
C PHE A 16 -1.81 -13.90 12.25
N PRO A 17 -0.98 -13.00 12.82
CA PRO A 17 -1.15 -11.57 12.61
C PRO A 17 -0.89 -11.23 11.14
N ALA A 18 -1.71 -10.33 10.59
CA ALA A 18 -1.58 -9.86 9.23
C ALA A 18 -1.30 -8.35 9.17
N LEU A 19 -0.38 -7.96 8.29
CA LEU A 19 -0.06 -6.56 8.02
C LEU A 19 -0.92 -6.04 6.87
N PHE A 20 -1.70 -5.01 7.15
CA PHE A 20 -2.44 -4.25 6.16
C PHE A 20 -1.72 -2.94 5.89
N ILE A 21 -1.35 -2.71 4.64
CA ILE A 21 -0.67 -1.48 4.20
C ILE A 21 -1.61 -0.76 3.25
N THR A 22 -2.07 0.45 3.62
CA THR A 22 -2.69 1.36 2.64
C THR A 22 -1.67 2.40 2.24
N SER A 23 -1.52 2.67 0.94
CA SER A 23 -0.56 3.65 0.46
C SER A 23 -1.06 4.42 -0.75
N GLY A 24 -0.86 5.74 -0.70
CA GLY A 24 -0.94 6.65 -1.82
C GLY A 24 0.47 7.07 -2.27
N GLU A 25 0.58 8.21 -2.95
CA GLU A 25 1.90 8.71 -3.42
C GLU A 25 2.82 9.16 -2.29
N TYR A 26 2.26 9.71 -1.21
CA TYR A 26 3.00 10.39 -0.15
C TYR A 26 2.46 10.09 1.25
N GLU A 27 1.50 9.18 1.36
CA GLU A 27 0.85 8.82 2.61
C GLU A 27 0.69 7.31 2.65
N ALA A 28 1.10 6.69 3.76
CA ALA A 28 0.89 5.27 4.01
C ALA A 28 0.44 5.02 5.46
N HIS A 29 -0.51 4.11 5.64
CA HIS A 29 -0.99 3.66 6.93
C HIS A 29 -0.72 2.16 7.09
N PHE A 30 -0.24 1.78 8.26
CA PHE A 30 0.14 0.41 8.59
C PHE A 30 -0.75 -0.08 9.73
N TYR A 31 -1.53 -1.13 9.45
CA TYR A 31 -2.43 -1.74 10.41
C TYR A 31 -2.06 -3.19 10.64
N ILE A 32 -2.23 -3.66 11.87
CA ILE A 32 -2.12 -5.08 12.23
C ILE A 32 -3.51 -5.61 12.50
N ALA A 33 -3.90 -6.67 11.80
CA ALA A 33 -5.11 -7.42 12.05
C ALA A 33 -4.76 -8.72 12.77
N PHE A 34 -5.29 -8.94 13.98
CA PHE A 34 -5.09 -10.16 14.74
C PHE A 34 -6.19 -10.34 15.79
N GLN A 35 -6.72 -11.56 15.94
CA GLN A 35 -7.73 -11.90 16.95
C GLN A 35 -8.93 -10.93 17.00
N GLY A 36 -9.46 -10.60 15.82
CA GLY A 36 -10.61 -9.71 15.68
C GLY A 36 -10.31 -8.24 15.95
N LYS A 37 -9.04 -7.87 16.17
CA LYS A 37 -8.61 -6.48 16.39
C LYS A 37 -7.88 -5.98 15.17
N LEU A 38 -8.17 -4.74 14.79
CA LEU A 38 -7.44 -3.98 13.79
C LEU A 38 -6.79 -2.78 14.47
N GLU A 39 -5.47 -2.81 14.58
CA GLU A 39 -4.69 -1.80 15.28
C GLU A 39 -3.86 -0.98 14.30
N LEU A 40 -3.97 0.34 14.36
CA LEU A 40 -3.08 1.24 13.64
C LEU A 40 -1.71 1.27 14.33
N LYS A 41 -0.67 0.80 13.64
CA LYS A 41 0.71 0.82 14.14
C LYS A 41 1.45 2.10 13.78
N LYS A 42 1.35 2.54 12.53
CA LYS A 42 2.12 3.70 12.05
C LYS A 42 1.40 4.42 10.92
N ILE A 43 1.61 5.73 10.88
CA ILE A 43 1.22 6.61 9.77
C ILE A 43 2.51 7.27 9.26
N LEU A 44 2.74 7.18 7.96
CA LEU A 44 3.80 7.89 7.27
C LEU A 44 3.16 8.93 6.34
N LYS A 45 3.53 10.20 6.50
CA LYS A 45 3.12 11.30 5.61
C LYS A 45 4.35 12.08 5.18
N MET A 46 4.52 12.26 3.88
CA MET A 46 5.60 13.01 3.26
C MET A 46 5.07 13.89 2.12
N PRO A 47 4.13 14.81 2.42
CA PRO A 47 3.53 15.64 1.38
C PRO A 47 4.61 16.47 0.65
N PRO A 48 4.47 16.70 -0.66
CA PRO A 48 5.33 17.62 -1.38
C PRO A 48 5.20 19.04 -0.80
N ARG A 49 6.31 19.79 -0.73
CA ARG A 49 6.34 21.16 -0.18
C ARG A 49 5.37 22.07 -0.94
N GLU A 50 4.64 22.93 -0.24
CA GLU A 50 3.67 23.86 -0.84
C GLU A 50 4.30 24.85 -1.83
N GLU A 51 5.54 25.28 -1.59
CA GLU A 51 6.32 26.14 -2.50
C GLU A 51 6.51 25.53 -3.91
N ALA A 52 6.42 24.20 -4.04
CA ALA A 52 6.47 23.52 -5.33
C ALA A 52 5.13 23.60 -6.10
N LYS A 53 4.00 23.82 -5.40
CA LYS A 53 2.67 24.04 -5.98
C LYS A 53 2.48 25.50 -6.43
N GLU A 54 2.90 26.49 -5.65
CA GLU A 54 2.69 27.92 -5.97
C GLU A 54 3.43 28.37 -7.24
N LYS A 55 4.61 27.82 -7.52
CA LYS A 55 5.36 28.10 -8.77
C LYS A 55 4.76 27.43 -10.02
N GLN A 56 3.55 26.88 -9.95
CA GLN A 56 2.79 26.40 -11.12
C GLN A 56 1.89 27.49 -11.71
N GLY A 57 1.59 28.56 -10.96
CA GLY A 57 0.68 29.63 -11.40
C GLY A 57 1.36 30.85 -12.04
N PHE A 58 2.69 30.91 -12.08
CA PHE A 58 3.44 32.07 -12.57
C PHE A 58 4.39 31.70 -13.72
N THR A 59 3.86 31.04 -14.76
CA THR A 59 4.47 31.10 -16.09
C THR A 59 3.97 32.37 -16.78
N GLY A 60 4.56 33.50 -16.39
CA GLY A 60 4.38 34.74 -17.16
C GLY A 60 4.90 34.50 -18.57
N HIS A 61 4.02 34.61 -19.57
CA HIS A 61 4.41 34.65 -20.97
C HIS A 61 5.31 35.88 -21.19
N LYS A 62 6.62 35.67 -21.26
CA LYS A 62 7.53 36.58 -21.96
C LYS A 62 7.99 35.90 -23.23
N ALA A 63 7.66 36.54 -24.34
CA ALA A 63 8.07 36.17 -25.67
C ALA A 63 9.59 36.00 -25.72
N GLY A 64 10.03 34.84 -26.20
CA GLY A 64 11.39 34.64 -26.72
C GLY A 64 12.50 34.41 -25.69
N MET A 65 12.46 33.31 -24.93
CA MET A 65 13.69 32.58 -24.56
C MET A 65 13.34 31.21 -23.95
N GLN A 66 13.99 30.15 -24.45
CA GLN A 66 13.84 28.77 -23.99
C GLN A 66 14.52 28.58 -22.63
N ASP A 67 13.77 28.66 -21.54
CA ASP A 67 14.22 28.16 -20.24
C ASP A 67 13.89 26.67 -20.08
N LEU A 68 14.67 25.82 -20.76
CA LEU A 68 14.60 24.35 -20.62
C LEU A 68 15.18 23.84 -19.29
N SER A 69 15.83 24.69 -18.48
CA SER A 69 16.54 24.29 -17.27
C SER A 69 15.68 24.24 -15.99
N SER A 70 14.58 25.00 -15.93
CA SER A 70 13.75 25.13 -14.71
C SER A 70 12.71 23.99 -14.53
N LEU A 71 12.41 23.25 -15.60
CA LEU A 71 11.56 22.04 -15.57
C LEU A 71 12.31 20.80 -15.07
N SER A 72 13.63 20.72 -15.30
CA SER A 72 14.47 19.54 -15.00
C SER A 72 14.66 19.31 -13.49
N HIS A 73 14.83 20.37 -12.70
CA HIS A 73 15.08 20.24 -11.26
C HIS A 73 13.84 19.86 -10.44
N LYS A 74 12.64 20.24 -10.90
CA LYS A 74 11.37 19.95 -10.18
C LYS A 74 10.95 18.48 -10.32
N GLY A 75 11.12 17.89 -11.50
CA GLY A 75 10.86 16.46 -11.72
C GLY A 75 11.73 15.58 -10.83
N LYS A 76 13.04 15.89 -10.78
CA LYS A 76 14.01 15.20 -9.91
C LYS A 76 13.61 15.24 -8.43
N TYR A 77 13.21 16.41 -7.91
CA TYR A 77 12.78 16.50 -6.51
C TYR A 77 11.56 15.63 -6.20
N ALA A 78 10.54 15.64 -7.06
CA ALA A 78 9.34 14.84 -6.84
C ALA A 78 9.63 13.33 -6.92
N GLU A 79 10.49 12.92 -7.85
CA GLU A 79 10.94 11.54 -7.98
C GLU A 79 11.80 11.12 -6.78
N ASP A 80 12.73 11.96 -6.34
CA ASP A 80 13.54 11.73 -5.14
C ASP A 80 12.68 11.59 -3.89
N LEU A 81 11.64 12.42 -3.77
CA LEU A 81 10.68 12.33 -2.67
C LEU A 81 9.89 11.02 -2.71
N LYS A 82 9.44 10.58 -3.89
CA LYS A 82 8.77 9.28 -4.09
C LYS A 82 9.69 8.11 -3.73
N MET A 83 10.97 8.18 -4.11
CA MET A 83 11.97 7.16 -3.76
C MET A 83 12.26 7.15 -2.26
N LYS A 84 12.40 8.32 -1.64
CA LYS A 84 12.58 8.44 -0.19
C LYS A 84 11.36 7.92 0.57
N PHE A 85 10.16 8.22 0.10
CA PHE A 85 8.93 7.69 0.66
C PHE A 85 8.90 6.16 0.57
N ALA A 86 9.20 5.57 -0.59
CA ALA A 86 9.25 4.12 -0.76
C ALA A 86 10.29 3.46 0.18
N ARG A 87 11.48 4.06 0.34
CA ARG A 87 12.49 3.60 1.31
C ARG A 87 11.98 3.63 2.74
N ASN A 88 11.27 4.68 3.13
CA ASN A 88 10.69 4.79 4.47
C ASN A 88 9.56 3.78 4.69
N VAL A 89 8.73 3.51 3.66
CA VAL A 89 7.73 2.45 3.71
C VAL A 89 8.40 1.10 3.94
N HIS A 90 9.44 0.77 3.16
CA HIS A 90 10.20 -0.47 3.33
C HIS A 90 10.78 -0.61 4.74
N ALA A 91 11.45 0.42 5.26
CA ALA A 91 12.00 0.39 6.61
C ALA A 91 10.92 0.11 7.67
N ILE A 92 9.76 0.75 7.55
CA ILE A 92 8.63 0.50 8.47
C ILE A 92 8.11 -0.93 8.35
N VAL A 93 7.99 -1.47 7.13
CA VAL A 93 7.56 -2.86 6.94
C VAL A 93 8.56 -3.81 7.58
N HIS A 94 9.86 -3.60 7.33
CA HIS A 94 10.92 -4.41 7.88
C HIS A 94 10.88 -4.43 9.41
N ASP A 95 10.80 -3.24 10.05
CA ASP A 95 10.70 -3.11 11.50
C ASP A 95 9.48 -3.87 12.06
N ILE A 96 8.30 -3.69 11.44
CA ILE A 96 7.07 -4.37 11.87
C ILE A 96 7.21 -5.89 11.76
N LEU A 97 7.80 -6.39 10.67
CA LEU A 97 7.98 -7.83 10.43
C LEU A 97 9.09 -8.44 11.28
N ALA A 98 10.06 -7.66 11.74
CA ALA A 98 11.08 -8.12 12.69
C ALA A 98 10.51 -8.29 14.10
N ASP A 99 9.61 -7.39 14.50
CA ASP A 99 8.98 -7.39 15.84
C ASP A 99 7.86 -8.43 15.98
N SER A 100 7.44 -9.07 14.89
CA SER A 100 6.27 -9.94 14.89
C SER A 100 6.40 -11.13 13.94
N ASN A 101 5.87 -12.30 14.34
CA ASN A 101 5.80 -13.49 13.49
C ASN A 101 4.70 -13.37 12.42
N MET A 102 4.68 -12.27 11.67
CA MET A 102 3.75 -12.07 10.57
C MET A 102 4.17 -12.83 9.33
N GLU A 103 3.19 -13.53 8.76
CA GLU A 103 3.36 -14.32 7.54
C GLU A 103 2.55 -13.76 6.36
N GLU A 104 1.69 -12.77 6.62
CA GLU A 104 0.73 -12.26 5.65
C GLU A 104 0.77 -10.73 5.57
N ILE A 105 0.97 -10.23 4.36
CA ILE A 105 0.93 -8.81 4.02
C ILE A 105 -0.14 -8.61 2.94
N TYR A 106 -1.00 -7.62 3.17
CA TYR A 106 -2.03 -7.18 2.23
C TYR A 106 -1.80 -5.72 1.89
N VAL A 107 -1.60 -5.43 0.61
CA VAL A 107 -1.24 -4.08 0.15
C VAL A 107 -2.38 -3.46 -0.64
N PHE A 108 -2.76 -2.25 -0.26
CA PHE A 108 -3.84 -1.45 -0.83
C PHE A 108 -3.25 -0.16 -1.37
N ALA A 109 -2.91 -0.14 -2.66
CA ALA A 109 -2.24 0.99 -3.28
C ALA A 109 -2.52 1.07 -4.78
N PRO A 110 -2.55 2.27 -5.38
CA PRO A 110 -2.57 2.41 -6.84
C PRO A 110 -1.41 1.64 -7.49
N LYS A 111 -1.62 1.11 -8.70
CA LYS A 111 -0.67 0.23 -9.38
C LYS A 111 0.76 0.77 -9.45
N PHE A 112 0.92 2.07 -9.72
CA PHE A 112 2.25 2.70 -9.79
C PHE A 112 2.93 2.85 -8.42
N VAL A 113 2.16 2.95 -7.33
CA VAL A 113 2.70 2.95 -5.95
C VAL A 113 3.07 1.52 -5.55
N MET A 114 2.19 0.55 -5.84
CA MET A 114 2.41 -0.87 -5.56
C MET A 114 3.76 -1.34 -6.10
N VAL A 115 4.08 -1.03 -7.36
CA VAL A 115 5.37 -1.40 -7.97
C VAL A 115 6.56 -0.89 -7.15
N ARG A 116 6.49 0.35 -6.64
CA ARG A 116 7.58 0.93 -5.83
C ARG A 116 7.68 0.29 -4.45
N ILE A 117 6.53 -0.01 -3.82
CA ILE A 117 6.50 -0.68 -2.53
C ILE A 117 7.13 -2.07 -2.66
N LEU A 118 6.67 -2.87 -3.62
CA LEU A 118 7.17 -4.23 -3.82
C LEU A 118 8.65 -4.26 -4.20
N ALA A 119 9.11 -3.31 -5.03
CA ALA A 119 10.52 -3.18 -5.38
C ALA A 119 11.41 -2.83 -4.17
N GLY A 120 10.84 -2.23 -3.13
CA GLY A 120 11.54 -1.93 -1.88
C GLY A 120 11.66 -3.13 -0.94
N LEU A 121 10.66 -4.03 -0.95
CA LEU A 121 10.63 -5.21 -0.07
C LEU A 121 11.71 -6.23 -0.44
N ASP A 122 12.28 -6.90 0.55
CA ASP A 122 13.20 -8.01 0.29
C ASP A 122 12.47 -9.25 -0.27
N LYS A 123 13.22 -10.26 -0.75
CA LYS A 123 12.62 -11.47 -1.35
C LYS A 123 11.77 -12.28 -0.37
N ASN A 124 12.05 -12.22 0.93
CA ASN A 124 11.31 -12.96 1.94
C ASN A 124 10.02 -12.24 2.30
N GLU A 125 10.05 -10.92 2.43
CA GLU A 125 8.92 -10.03 2.64
C GLU A 125 7.96 -10.08 1.45
N GLN A 126 8.48 -10.07 0.21
CA GLN A 126 7.65 -10.20 -0.99
C GLN A 126 6.83 -11.51 -1.00
N LYS A 127 7.40 -12.62 -0.51
CA LYS A 127 6.67 -13.91 -0.41
C LYS A 127 5.52 -13.88 0.61
N LYS A 128 5.58 -12.96 1.58
CA LYS A 128 4.50 -12.75 2.55
C LYS A 128 3.36 -11.91 1.97
N VAL A 129 3.55 -11.23 0.84
CA VAL A 129 2.48 -10.49 0.15
C VAL A 129 1.48 -11.48 -0.45
N ARG A 130 0.30 -11.58 0.16
CA ARG A 130 -0.74 -12.52 -0.25
C ARG A 130 -1.72 -11.93 -1.25
N MET A 131 -2.05 -10.64 -1.11
CA MET A 131 -2.99 -9.96 -2.01
C MET A 131 -2.60 -8.50 -2.24
N GLN A 132 -2.96 -7.99 -3.41
CA GLN A 132 -2.69 -6.64 -3.88
C GLN A 132 -3.99 -6.02 -4.40
N PHE A 133 -4.34 -4.84 -3.86
CA PHE A 133 -5.55 -4.11 -4.22
C PHE A 133 -5.15 -2.78 -4.86
N TYR A 134 -5.53 -2.58 -6.14
CA TYR A 134 -5.00 -1.51 -6.99
C TYR A 134 -5.80 -0.21 -6.93
N ASN A 135 -6.02 0.35 -5.73
CA ASN A 135 -6.72 1.62 -5.57
C ASN A 135 -6.22 2.37 -4.32
N GLU A 136 -6.50 3.67 -4.22
CA GLU A 136 -6.08 4.50 -3.10
C GLU A 136 -7.09 4.42 -1.95
N TYR A 137 -6.65 3.87 -0.82
CA TYR A 137 -7.48 3.67 0.39
C TYR A 137 -6.92 4.35 1.63
N THR A 138 -6.01 5.30 1.47
CA THR A 138 -5.37 6.02 2.59
C THR A 138 -6.37 6.77 3.46
N LYS A 139 -7.44 7.30 2.85
CA LYS A 139 -8.49 8.08 3.52
C LYS A 139 -9.70 7.27 3.99
N ASN A 140 -9.74 5.98 3.65
CA ASN A 140 -10.86 5.11 3.96
C ASN A 140 -10.86 4.70 5.43
N ASN A 141 -12.05 4.32 5.92
CA ASN A 141 -12.13 3.70 7.24
C ASN A 141 -11.39 2.34 7.18
N PRO A 142 -10.52 2.03 8.15
CA PRO A 142 -9.75 0.78 8.12
C PRO A 142 -10.61 -0.50 8.10
N ILE A 143 -11.83 -0.46 8.63
CA ILE A 143 -12.79 -1.57 8.56
C ILE A 143 -13.21 -1.85 7.10
N GLU A 144 -13.22 -0.85 6.23
CA GLU A 144 -13.52 -1.04 4.81
C GLU A 144 -12.47 -1.89 4.11
N LEU A 145 -11.20 -1.84 4.54
CA LEU A 145 -10.14 -2.69 4.02
C LEU A 145 -10.46 -4.17 4.25
N ILE A 146 -10.96 -4.50 5.44
CA ILE A 146 -11.38 -5.86 5.80
C ILE A 146 -12.59 -6.30 4.95
N LYS A 147 -13.53 -5.39 4.69
CA LYS A 147 -14.68 -5.69 3.81
C LYS A 147 -14.24 -5.93 2.36
N ILE A 148 -13.29 -5.14 1.85
CA ILE A 148 -12.74 -5.32 0.50
C ILE A 148 -12.01 -6.66 0.41
N PHE A 149 -11.18 -6.97 1.41
CA PHE A 149 -10.50 -8.25 1.53
C PHE A 149 -11.50 -9.42 1.52
N GLN A 150 -12.54 -9.40 2.36
CA GLN A 150 -13.55 -10.45 2.40
C GLN A 150 -14.22 -10.65 1.03
N LYS A 151 -14.61 -9.58 0.35
CA LYS A 151 -15.25 -9.66 -0.97
C LYS A 151 -14.35 -10.35 -1.99
N GLU A 152 -13.04 -10.09 -1.95
CA GLU A 152 -12.10 -10.71 -2.88
C GLU A 152 -11.90 -12.20 -2.56
N ILE A 153 -11.85 -12.57 -1.27
CA ILE A 153 -11.84 -13.98 -0.86
C ILE A 153 -13.12 -14.71 -1.33
N ASP A 154 -14.29 -14.11 -1.15
CA ASP A 154 -15.56 -14.68 -1.60
C ASP A 154 -15.59 -14.89 -3.12
N LYS A 155 -15.00 -13.96 -3.87
CA LYS A 155 -14.89 -14.04 -5.32
C LYS A 155 -13.97 -15.20 -5.74
N ILE A 156 -12.77 -15.29 -5.16
CA ILE A 156 -11.82 -16.38 -5.42
C ILE A 156 -12.46 -17.74 -5.10
N GLN A 157 -13.17 -17.86 -3.97
CA GLN A 157 -13.85 -19.10 -3.60
C GLN A 157 -14.94 -19.49 -4.61
N LYS A 158 -15.74 -18.53 -5.07
CA LYS A 158 -16.76 -18.80 -6.11
C LYS A 158 -16.15 -19.24 -7.42
N GLU A 159 -15.05 -18.61 -7.86
CA GLU A 159 -14.35 -18.97 -9.09
C GLU A 159 -13.78 -20.40 -9.03
N ILE A 160 -13.22 -20.80 -7.87
CA ILE A 160 -12.73 -22.17 -7.64
C ILE A 160 -13.88 -23.19 -7.71
N ILE A 161 -15.03 -22.90 -7.10
CA ILE A 161 -16.19 -23.80 -7.08
C ILE A 161 -16.82 -23.92 -8.48
N GLN A 162 -16.86 -22.82 -9.25
CA GLN A 162 -17.46 -22.79 -10.59
C GLN A 162 -16.54 -23.34 -11.69
N SER A 163 -15.24 -23.49 -11.41
CA SER A 163 -14.24 -24.02 -12.35
C SER A 163 -13.65 -25.34 -11.86
N PRO A 164 -14.42 -26.44 -11.77
CA PRO A 164 -13.86 -27.75 -11.44
C PRO A 164 -13.10 -28.32 -12.66
N VAL A 165 -12.00 -27.70 -13.07
CA VAL A 165 -11.18 -28.25 -14.16
C VAL A 165 -10.25 -29.32 -13.61
N GLN A 166 -10.70 -30.56 -13.81
CA GLN A 166 -9.96 -31.79 -14.09
C GLN A 166 -8.43 -31.66 -13.96
N ARG A 167 -7.87 -32.18 -12.87
CA ARG A 167 -6.45 -32.57 -12.87
C ARG A 167 -6.37 -33.96 -13.49
N PRO A 168 -5.68 -34.18 -14.63
CA PRO A 168 -5.30 -35.53 -14.99
C PRO A 168 -4.36 -36.06 -13.89
N LEU A 169 -4.67 -37.25 -13.40
CA LEU A 169 -3.75 -38.05 -12.58
C LEU A 169 -2.50 -38.29 -13.43
N ILE A 170 -1.40 -37.66 -13.04
CA ILE A 170 -0.07 -38.04 -13.55
C ILE A 170 0.29 -39.31 -12.76
N THR A 171 0.06 -40.46 -13.38
CA THR A 171 0.68 -41.76 -13.06
C THR A 171 2.17 -41.74 -13.38
#